data_AF-A0A1J4UPF1-F1
#
_entry.id   AF-A0A1J4UPF1-F1
#
_cell.length_a   1.000
_cell.length_b   1.000
_cell.length_c   1.000
_cell.angle_alpha   90.00
_cell.angle_beta   90.00
_cell.angle_gamma   90.00
#
_symmetry.space_group_name_H-M   'P 1'
#
loop_
_entity.id
_entity.type
_entity.pdbx_description
1 polymer ?
#
loop_
_entity_poly.entity_id
_entity_poly.type
_entity_poly.pdbx_seq_one_letter_code
_entity_poly.pdbx_strand_id
1 'polypeptide(L)'
;MLFLEELQWVWWIVVFLMAYYYYNWAQEHLAFSPLLTMVVAAVLIYYLVIVYPWAGFIGWILSILMFSGILYFGSVFAPFLFRFVHKKKRGLE
;
A
#
# COMPACT_ATOMS: atom_id res chain seq x y z
N MET A 1 -15.14 28.23 14.13
CA MET A 1 -13.74 28.50 13.74
C MET A 1 -12.80 27.43 14.26
N LEU A 2 -12.76 27.13 15.56
CA LEU A 2 -11.94 26.07 16.17
C LEU A 2 -11.99 24.70 15.46
N PHE A 3 -13.19 24.22 15.07
CA PHE A 3 -13.34 22.92 14.40
C PHE A 3 -12.62 22.81 13.05
N LEU A 4 -12.50 23.91 12.30
CA LEU A 4 -11.83 23.91 10.99
C LEU A 4 -10.30 23.89 11.14
N GLU A 5 -9.78 24.51 12.19
CA GLU A 5 -8.34 24.52 12.49
C GLU A 5 -7.86 23.14 12.94
N GLU A 6 -8.63 22.46 13.80
CA GLU A 6 -8.32 21.08 14.20
C GLU A 6 -8.36 20.10 13.02
N LEU A 7 -9.36 20.24 12.13
CA LEU A 7 -9.47 19.42 10.93
C LEU A 7 -8.27 19.62 9.98
N GLN A 8 -7.75 20.85 9.89
CA GLN A 8 -6.58 21.15 9.09
C GLN A 8 -5.31 20.46 9.62
N TRP A 9 -5.12 20.40 10.94
CA TRP A 9 -3.98 19.68 11.53
C TRP A 9 -4.07 18.17 11.27
N VAL A 10 -5.26 17.58 11.42
CA VAL A 10 -5.51 16.17 11.08
C VAL A 10 -5.19 15.90 9.62
N TRP A 11 -5.57 16.81 8.72
CA TRP A 11 -5.28 16.68 7.29
C TRP A 11 -3.77 16.66 6.99
N TRP A 12 -2.99 17.53 7.63
CA TRP A 12 -1.53 17.52 7.47
C TRP A 12 -0.89 16.23 7.93
N ILE A 13 -1.39 15.62 9.02
CA ILE A 13 -0.91 14.31 9.47
C ILE A 13 -1.18 13.25 8.39
N VAL A 14 -2.36 13.25 7.78
CA VAL A 14 -2.70 12.34 6.67
C VAL A 14 -1.77 12.55 5.48
N VAL A 15 -1.51 13.80 5.09
CA VAL A 15 -0.58 14.16 4.02
C VAL A 15 0.84 13.62 4.30
N PHE A 16 1.34 13.76 5.52
CA PHE A 16 2.64 13.21 5.93
C PHE A 16 2.68 11.68 5.83
N LEU A 17 1.63 11.00 6.30
CA LEU A 17 1.53 9.54 6.22
C LEU A 17 1.48 9.06 4.77
N MET A 18 0.75 9.76 3.90
CA MET A 18 0.70 9.43 2.47
C MET A 18 2.05 9.64 1.79
N ALA A 19 2.76 10.73 2.09
CA ALA A 19 4.10 10.97 1.55
C ALA A 19 5.08 9.86 1.96
N TYR A 20 5.03 9.46 3.23
CA TYR A 20 5.82 8.35 3.75
C TYR A 20 5.47 7.01 3.07
N TYR A 21 4.18 6.73 2.90
CA TYR A 21 3.72 5.53 2.20
C TYR A 21 4.24 5.46 0.76
N TYR A 22 4.10 6.55 -0.01
CA TYR A 22 4.55 6.58 -1.40
C TYR A 22 6.06 6.51 -1.56
N TYR A 23 6.81 7.04 -0.59
CA TYR A 23 8.26 6.89 -0.54
C TYR A 23 8.66 5.41 -0.39
N ASN A 24 8.11 4.71 0.61
CA ASN A 24 8.40 3.29 0.81
C ASN A 24 7.91 2.44 -0.36
N TRP A 25 6.73 2.74 -0.89
CA TRP A 25 6.20 2.06 -2.07
C TRP A 25 7.17 2.17 -3.25
N ALA A 26 7.71 3.36 -3.51
CA ALA A 26 8.68 3.58 -4.57
C ALA A 26 9.97 2.78 -4.32
N GLN A 27 10.47 2.70 -3.09
CA GLN A 27 11.65 1.90 -2.74
C GLN A 27 11.45 0.39 -2.94
N GLU A 28 10.27 -0.12 -2.60
CA GLU A 28 9.98 -1.54 -2.65
C GLU A 28 9.64 -2.03 -4.06
N HIS A 29 8.98 -1.20 -4.87
CA HIS A 29 8.47 -1.62 -6.19
C HIS A 29 9.38 -1.22 -7.35
N LEU A 30 10.25 -0.23 -7.17
CA LEU A 30 11.17 0.20 -8.22
C LEU A 30 12.55 -0.40 -7.96
N ALA A 31 12.91 -1.43 -8.72
CA ALA A 31 14.26 -2.01 -8.73
C ALA A 31 15.28 -1.12 -9.46
N PHE A 32 15.19 0.20 -9.28
CA PHE A 32 16.04 1.18 -9.92
C PHE A 32 17.23 1.57 -9.03
N SER A 33 18.14 2.38 -9.59
CA SER A 33 19.18 3.00 -8.78
C SER A 33 18.57 3.84 -7.65
N PRO A 34 19.25 3.96 -6.48
CA PRO A 34 18.72 4.73 -5.34
C PRO A 34 18.34 6.16 -5.70
N LEU A 35 19.12 6.79 -6.59
CA LEU A 35 18.88 8.15 -7.05
C LEU A 35 17.61 8.26 -7.89
N LEU A 36 17.40 7.33 -8.84
CA LEU A 36 16.18 7.32 -9.67
C LEU A 36 14.93 7.02 -8.82
N THR A 37 15.06 6.15 -7.82
CA THR A 37 13.99 5.83 -6.87
C THR A 37 13.56 7.05 -6.06
N MET A 38 14.51 7.86 -5.58
CA MET A 38 14.21 9.13 -4.89
C MET A 38 13.49 10.13 -5.80
N VAL A 39 13.91 10.24 -7.07
CA VAL A 39 13.26 11.12 -8.05
C VAL A 39 11.83 10.69 -8.29
N VAL A 40 11.59 9.40 -8.52
CA VAL A 40 10.23 8.88 -8.75
C VAL A 40 9.36 9.03 -7.51
N ALA A 41 9.90 8.77 -6.32
CA ALA A 41 9.19 9.01 -5.06
C ALA A 41 8.80 10.49 -4.92
N ALA A 42 9.70 11.43 -5.21
CA ALA A 42 9.41 12.85 -5.16
C ALA A 42 8.32 13.26 -6.15
N VAL A 43 8.33 12.71 -7.37
CA VAL A 43 7.29 12.95 -8.39
C VAL A 43 5.94 12.39 -7.94
N LEU A 44 5.92 11.17 -7.39
CA LEU A 44 4.69 10.58 -6.83
C LEU A 44 4.12 11.43 -5.71
N ILE A 45 4.97 11.85 -4.75
CA ILE A 45 4.54 12.69 -3.62
C ILE A 45 4.03 14.03 -4.15
N TYR A 46 4.75 14.69 -5.04
CA TYR A 46 4.31 15.96 -5.61
C TYR A 46 2.92 15.84 -6.26
N TYR A 47 2.73 14.88 -7.16
CA TYR A 47 1.45 14.77 -7.88
C TYR A 47 0.31 14.21 -7.04
N LEU A 48 0.54 13.15 -6.26
CA LEU A 48 -0.53 12.46 -5.51
C LEU A 48 -0.79 13.05 -4.12
N VAL A 49 0.17 13.75 -3.53
CA VAL A 49 0.02 14.30 -2.16
C VAL A 49 -0.17 15.81 -2.19
N ILE A 50 0.48 16.54 -3.10
CA ILE A 50 0.40 18.01 -3.14
C ILE A 50 -0.64 18.49 -4.17
N VAL A 51 -0.54 18.03 -5.42
CA VAL A 51 -1.42 18.51 -6.51
C VAL A 51 -2.81 17.88 -6.41
N TYR A 52 -2.89 16.56 -6.25
CA TYR A 52 -4.14 15.81 -6.20
C TYR A 52 -4.24 14.94 -4.93
N PRO A 53 -4.31 15.56 -3.72
CA PRO A 53 -4.27 14.82 -2.46
C PRO A 53 -5.40 13.80 -2.32
N TRP A 54 -6.59 14.07 -2.87
CA TRP A 54 -7.71 13.13 -2.87
C TRP A 54 -7.41 11.85 -3.67
N ALA A 55 -6.73 11.98 -4.81
CA ALA A 55 -6.36 10.83 -5.64
C ALA A 55 -5.29 9.99 -4.93
N GLY A 56 -4.33 10.62 -4.27
CA GLY A 56 -3.37 9.92 -3.43
C GLY A 56 -4.05 9.19 -2.27
N PHE A 57 -5.02 9.82 -1.62
CA PHE A 57 -5.69 9.22 -0.47
C PHE A 57 -6.47 7.96 -0.87
N ILE A 58 -7.18 8.02 -1.99
CA ILE A 58 -7.88 6.86 -2.56
C ILE A 58 -6.87 5.76 -2.95
N GLY A 59 -5.77 6.12 -3.60
CA GLY A 59 -4.74 5.15 -3.98
C GLY A 59 -4.12 4.45 -2.77
N TRP A 60 -3.85 5.18 -1.69
CA TRP A 60 -3.37 4.64 -0.43
C TRP A 60 -4.38 3.66 0.20
N ILE A 61 -5.64 4.06 0.31
CA ILE A 61 -6.72 3.20 0.85
C ILE A 61 -6.91 1.93 0.02
N LEU A 62 -7.01 2.06 -1.31
CA LEU A 62 -7.18 0.91 -2.20
C LEU A 62 -6.01 -0.07 -2.06
N SER A 63 -4.78 0.44 -1.94
CA SER A 63 -3.62 -0.41 -1.71
C SER A 63 -3.75 -1.19 -0.40
N ILE A 64 -4.14 -0.53 0.69
CA ILE A 64 -4.38 -1.19 1.98
C ILE A 64 -5.47 -2.27 1.85
N LEU A 65 -6.57 -1.97 1.16
CA LEU A 65 -7.66 -2.92 0.92
C LEU A 65 -7.21 -4.13 0.10
N MET A 66 -6.38 -3.92 -0.93
CA MET A 66 -5.84 -5.00 -1.74
C MET A 66 -4.91 -5.91 -0.92
N PHE A 67 -3.96 -5.34 -0.18
CA PHE A 67 -3.03 -6.12 0.64
C PHE A 67 -3.72 -6.86 1.78
N SER A 68 -4.65 -6.20 2.47
CA SER A 68 -5.47 -6.87 3.51
C SER A 68 -6.34 -7.98 2.93
N GLY A 69 -6.94 -7.76 1.75
CA GLY A 69 -7.67 -8.79 1.02
C GLY A 69 -6.81 -9.99 0.65
N ILE A 70 -5.58 -9.76 0.16
CA ILE A 70 -4.63 -10.83 -0.17
C ILE A 70 -4.24 -11.63 1.08
N LEU A 71 -3.95 -10.97 2.20
CA LEU A 71 -3.59 -11.64 3.45
C LEU A 71 -4.76 -12.48 4.00
N TYR A 72 -5.98 -11.92 3.97
CA TYR A 72 -7.18 -12.65 4.37
C TYR A 72 -7.41 -13.87 3.47
N PHE A 73 -7.35 -13.69 2.14
CA PHE A 73 -7.50 -14.78 1.19
C PHE A 73 -6.42 -15.86 1.37
N GLY A 74 -5.16 -15.46 1.57
CA GLY A 74 -4.06 -16.36 1.88
C GLY A 74 -4.34 -17.20 3.13
N SER A 75 -4.78 -16.59 4.22
CA SER A 75 -5.08 -17.30 5.47
C SER A 75 -6.25 -18.28 5.34
N VAL A 76 -7.30 -17.92 4.60
CA VAL A 76 -8.51 -18.76 4.44
C VAL A 76 -8.28 -19.91 3.45
N PHE A 77 -7.51 -19.68 2.39
CA PHE A 77 -7.26 -20.68 1.34
C PHE A 77 -5.99 -21.52 1.57
N ALA A 78 -5.06 -21.09 2.42
CA ALA A 78 -3.88 -21.87 2.78
C ALA A 78 -4.21 -23.29 3.29
N PRO A 79 -5.20 -23.51 4.17
CA PRO A 79 -5.59 -24.86 4.61
C PRO A 79 -6.12 -25.74 3.48
N PHE A 80 -6.80 -25.13 2.51
CA PHE A 80 -7.39 -25.83 1.35
C PHE A 80 -6.30 -26.29 0.37
N LEU A 81 -5.35 -25.40 0.05
CA LEU A 81 -4.18 -25.73 -0.75
C LEU A 81 -3.33 -26.82 -0.09
N PHE A 82 -3.13 -26.74 1.24
CA PHE A 82 -2.35 -27.74 1.97
C PHE A 82 -2.99 -29.14 1.93
N ARG A 83 -4.32 -29.23 2.09
CA ARG A 83 -5.05 -30.50 1.95
C ARG A 83 -4.96 -31.06 0.53
N PHE A 84 -5.04 -30.22 -0.50
CA PHE A 84 -4.92 -30.66 -1.89
C PHE A 84 -3.52 -31.22 -2.21
N VAL A 85 -2.47 -30.50 -1.79
CA VAL A 85 -1.08 -30.94 -1.98
C VAL A 85 -0.81 -32.24 -1.21
N HIS A 86 -1.30 -32.35 0.01
CA HIS A 86 -1.10 -33.56 0.83
C HIS A 86 -1.87 -34.77 0.29
N LYS A 87 -3.05 -34.57 -0.30
CA LYS A 87 -3.84 -35.65 -0.92
C LYS A 87 -3.19 -36.12 -2.23
N LYS A 88 -2.62 -35.21 -3.02
CA LYS A 88 -1.86 -35.55 -4.23
C LYS A 88 -0.62 -36.41 -3.93
N LYS A 89 0.09 -36.12 -2.82
CA LYS A 89 1.25 -36.94 -2.40
C LYS A 89 0.89 -38.38 -2.02
N ARG A 90 -0.28 -38.61 -1.39
CA ARG A 90 -0.71 -39.96 -0.97
C ARG A 90 -1.38 -40.79 -2.07
N GLY A 91 -1.69 -40.21 -3.23
CA GLY A 91 -2.23 -40.95 -4.38
C GLY A 91 -1.17 -41.38 -5.41
N LEU A 92 0.11 -41.16 -5.10
CA LEU A 92 1.26 -41.50 -5.94
C LEU A 92 2.21 -42.52 -5.27
N GLU A 93 1.85 -42.99 -4.06
CA GLU A 93 2.43 -44.16 -3.38
C GLU A 93 1.48 -45.35 -3.55
#